data_AF-N8ZLB4-F1
#
_entry.id   AF-N8ZLB4-F1
#
_cell.length_a   1.000
_cell.length_b   1.000
_cell.length_c   1.000
_cell.angle_alpha   90.00
_cell.angle_beta   90.00
_cell.angle_gamma   90.00
#
_symmetry.space_group_name_H-M   'P 1'
#
loop_
_entity.id
_entity.type
_entity.pdbx_description
1 polymer ?
#
loop_
_entity_poly.entity_id
_entity_poly.type
_entity_poly.pdbx_seq_one_letter_code
_entity_poly.pdbx_strand_id
1 'polypeptide(L)'
;MIGREYMYKIPKVVIPDSAKEYRPPKVKLTLKEIKQLSDDELMMLLSGEGQSGIIPAPLLQAISYELTSRQIKKSSKPHWTIIPTFIVACIAAIAAIISIYISLR
;
A
#
# COMPACT_ATOMS: atom_id res chain seq x y z
N MET A 1 55.10 -32.97 -30.83
CA MET A 1 53.96 -32.04 -30.86
C MET A 1 53.87 -31.36 -29.51
N ILE A 2 54.15 -30.05 -29.44
CA ILE A 2 54.22 -29.28 -28.19
C ILE A 2 52.90 -28.52 -28.03
N GLY A 3 52.05 -28.98 -27.10
CA GLY A 3 50.84 -28.28 -26.72
C GLY A 3 51.18 -27.20 -25.69
N ARG A 4 51.12 -25.92 -26.08
CA ARG A 4 51.22 -24.81 -25.13
C ARG A 4 49.84 -24.52 -24.57
N GLU A 5 49.63 -24.86 -23.30
CA GLU A 5 48.51 -24.33 -22.52
C GLU A 5 48.73 -22.82 -22.30
N TYR A 6 47.96 -22.00 -23.00
CA TYR A 6 47.86 -20.59 -22.69
C TYR A 6 46.87 -20.43 -21.52
N MET A 7 47.39 -20.48 -20.30
CA MET A 7 46.61 -20.22 -19.11
C MET A 7 46.30 -18.71 -19.03
N TYR A 8 45.11 -18.31 -19.45
CA TYR A 8 44.67 -16.92 -19.38
C TYR A 8 44.47 -16.52 -17.91
N LYS A 9 45.43 -15.77 -17.35
CA LYS A 9 45.32 -15.22 -15.99
C LYS A 9 44.36 -14.04 -16.01
N ILE A 10 43.12 -14.26 -15.55
CA ILE A 10 42.17 -13.18 -15.28
C ILE A 10 42.83 -12.23 -14.27
N PRO A 11 43.05 -10.95 -14.61
CA PRO A 11 43.56 -10.00 -13.64
C PRO A 11 42.56 -9.92 -12.49
N LYS A 12 43.03 -10.11 -11.26
CA LYS A 12 42.22 -9.85 -10.06
C LYS A 12 41.90 -8.37 -10.09
N VAL A 13 40.68 -8.04 -10.54
CA VAL A 13 40.16 -6.68 -10.60
C VAL A 13 40.37 -6.09 -9.21
N VAL A 14 41.31 -5.14 -9.12
CA VAL A 14 41.52 -4.36 -7.91
C VAL A 14 40.29 -3.46 -7.83
N ILE A 15 39.29 -3.90 -7.05
CA ILE A 15 38.11 -3.11 -6.76
C ILE A 15 38.63 -1.83 -6.12
N PRO A 16 38.44 -0.64 -6.74
CA PRO A 16 38.91 0.61 -6.17
C PRO A 16 38.28 0.77 -4.79
N ASP A 17 38.98 1.39 -3.83
CA ASP A 17 38.45 1.63 -2.48
C ASP A 17 37.09 2.36 -2.47
N SER A 18 36.73 3.01 -3.59
CA SER A 18 35.41 3.62 -3.85
C SER A 18 34.26 2.63 -4.02
N ALA A 19 34.55 1.35 -4.25
CA ALA A 19 33.58 0.25 -4.32
C ALA A 19 33.54 -0.57 -3.01
N LYS A 20 34.09 -0.01 -1.91
CA LYS A 20 33.66 -0.39 -0.56
C LYS A 20 32.15 -0.20 -0.48
N GLU A 21 31.46 -1.31 -0.28
CA GLU A 21 30.02 -1.49 -0.12
C GLU A 21 29.33 -0.22 0.43
N TYR A 22 28.83 0.62 -0.47
CA TYR A 22 27.97 1.74 -0.08
C TYR A 22 26.71 1.13 0.52
N ARG A 23 26.59 1.18 1.85
CA ARG A 23 25.36 0.84 2.56
C ARG A 23 24.57 2.13 2.70
N PRO A 24 23.48 2.32 1.94
CA PRO A 24 22.65 3.49 2.10
C PRO A 24 22.17 3.55 3.55
N PRO A 25 22.11 4.75 4.16
CA PRO A 25 21.55 4.90 5.50
C PRO A 25 20.14 4.31 5.52
N LYS A 26 19.87 3.45 6.49
CA LYS A 26 18.53 2.89 6.69
C LYS A 26 17.64 3.97 7.28
N VAL A 27 16.50 4.21 6.66
CA VAL A 27 15.48 5.10 7.22
C VAL A 27 14.94 4.46 8.49
N LYS A 28 15.16 5.12 9.63
CA LYS A 28 14.61 4.73 10.93
C LYS A 28 13.42 5.65 11.23
N LEU A 29 12.25 5.26 10.78
CA LEU A 29 10.99 5.88 11.20
C LEU A 29 10.36 5.02 12.29
N THR A 30 9.95 5.67 13.38
CA THR A 30 9.22 5.01 14.46
C THR A 30 7.75 4.91 14.06
N LEU A 31 7.02 3.88 14.54
CA LEU A 31 5.59 3.71 14.28
C LEU A 31 4.74 4.94 14.63
N LYS A 32 5.17 5.76 15.60
CA LYS A 32 4.51 7.01 15.99
C LYS A 32 4.62 8.09 14.91
N GLU A 33 5.75 8.17 14.22
CA GLU A 33 6.00 9.14 13.16
C GLU A 33 5.20 8.76 11.91
N ILE A 34 5.18 7.47 11.54
CA ILE A 34 4.34 6.94 10.45
C ILE A 34 2.86 7.32 10.64
N LYS A 35 2.38 7.28 11.89
CA LYS A 35 1.00 7.61 12.22
C LYS A 35 0.71 9.13 12.16
N GLN A 36 1.71 9.97 12.33
CA GLN A 36 1.58 11.43 12.22
C GLN A 36 1.67 11.92 10.77
N LEU A 37 2.28 11.15 9.88
CA LEU A 37 2.42 11.51 8.46
C LEU A 37 1.08 11.49 7.72
N SER A 38 0.98 12.40 6.76
CA SER A 38 -0.14 12.47 5.81
C SER A 38 -0.09 11.30 4.82
N ASP A 39 -1.24 11.00 4.20
CA ASP A 39 -1.33 9.92 3.20
C ASP A 39 -0.35 10.18 2.03
N ASP A 40 -0.10 11.45 1.66
CA ASP A 40 0.83 11.84 0.60
C ASP A 40 2.30 11.60 0.99
N GLU A 41 2.69 11.95 2.22
CA GLU A 41 4.05 11.70 2.71
C GLU A 41 4.35 10.20 2.86
N LEU A 42 3.36 9.42 3.28
CA LEU A 42 3.46 7.96 3.33
C LEU A 42 3.67 7.37 1.94
N MET A 43 2.99 7.90 0.92
CA MET A 43 3.18 7.49 -0.47
C MET A 43 4.56 7.92 -1.02
N MET A 44 5.05 9.11 -0.69
CA MET A 44 6.40 9.54 -1.07
C MET A 44 7.49 8.66 -0.44
N LEU A 45 7.26 8.16 0.78
CA LEU A 45 8.14 7.16 1.38
C LEU A 45 8.09 5.84 0.60
N LEU A 46 6.91 5.31 0.29
CA LEU A 46 6.80 4.08 -0.50
C LEU A 46 7.47 4.18 -1.89
N SER A 47 7.38 5.34 -2.53
CA SER A 47 7.99 5.61 -3.84
C SER A 47 9.50 5.89 -3.78
N GLY A 48 10.09 6.01 -2.58
CA GLY A 48 11.48 6.40 -2.40
C GLY A 48 11.78 7.87 -2.72
N GLU A 49 10.74 8.70 -2.87
CA GLU A 49 10.83 10.12 -3.24
C GLU A 49 10.99 11.04 -2.02
N GLY A 50 10.76 10.53 -0.80
CA GLY A 50 10.78 11.31 0.44
C GLY A 50 12.09 11.29 1.24
N GLN A 51 12.87 10.19 1.21
CA GLN A 51 14.15 10.11 1.94
C GLN A 51 15.18 9.26 1.19
N SER A 52 16.40 9.79 1.09
CA SER A 52 17.57 9.11 0.52
C SER A 52 18.04 7.97 1.44
N GLY A 53 17.51 6.77 1.26
CA GLY A 53 17.89 5.60 2.06
C GLY A 53 17.12 4.34 1.70
N ILE A 54 17.62 3.17 2.14
CA ILE A 54 16.87 1.92 2.02
C ILE A 54 15.78 1.93 3.09
N ILE A 55 14.53 1.88 2.65
CA ILE A 55 13.38 1.66 3.52
C ILE A 55 13.32 0.17 3.85
N PRO A 56 13.49 -0.24 5.11
CA PRO A 56 13.44 -1.65 5.46
C PRO A 56 12.02 -2.20 5.25
N ALA A 57 11.90 -3.44 4.77
CA ALA A 57 10.61 -4.08 4.46
C ALA A 57 9.55 -3.99 5.59
N PRO A 58 9.89 -4.09 6.90
CA PRO A 58 8.93 -3.91 7.99
C PRO A 58 8.31 -2.50 8.02
N LEU A 59 9.08 -1.49 7.59
CA LEU A 59 8.62 -0.10 7.55
C LEU A 59 7.66 0.12 6.38
N LEU A 60 7.94 -0.48 5.21
CA LEU A 60 6.99 -0.53 4.09
C LEU A 60 5.67 -1.17 4.51
N GLN A 61 5.73 -2.32 5.20
CA GLN A 61 4.54 -3.01 5.68
C GLN A 61 3.73 -2.17 6.67
N ALA A 62 4.40 -1.45 7.59
CA ALA A 62 3.74 -0.56 8.53
C ALA A 62 3.04 0.63 7.83
N ILE A 63 3.69 1.21 6.82
CA ILE A 63 3.12 2.30 6.02
C ILE A 63 1.89 1.80 5.22
N SER A 64 2.02 0.66 4.53
CA SER A 64 0.91 0.06 3.77
C SER A 64 -0.26 -0.30 4.67
N TYR A 65 0.00 -0.82 5.87
CA TYR A 65 -1.04 -1.14 6.85
C TYR A 65 -1.81 0.11 7.28
N GLU A 66 -1.12 1.21 7.58
CA GLU A 66 -1.76 2.46 8.02
C GLU A 66 -2.59 3.11 6.90
N LEU A 67 -2.07 3.13 5.66
CA LEU A 67 -2.83 3.62 4.50
C LEU A 67 -4.09 2.79 4.27
N THR A 68 -3.95 1.47 4.31
CA THR A 68 -5.09 0.55 4.13
C THR A 68 -6.10 0.70 5.27
N SER A 69 -5.65 0.88 6.51
CA SER A 69 -6.54 1.06 7.66
C SER A 69 -7.35 2.36 7.54
N ARG A 70 -6.72 3.45 7.11
CA ARG A 70 -7.38 4.74 6.84
C ARG A 70 -8.36 4.66 5.68
N GLN A 71 -8.00 3.94 4.61
CA GLN A 71 -8.89 3.70 3.47
C GLN A 71 -10.11 2.86 3.89
N ILE A 72 -9.92 1.79 4.66
CA ILE A 72 -11.01 0.98 5.21
C ILE A 72 -11.90 1.84 6.09
N LYS A 73 -11.34 2.69 6.96
CA LYS A 73 -12.12 3.60 7.82
C LYS A 73 -12.88 4.68 7.03
N LYS A 74 -12.31 5.17 5.92
CA LYS A 74 -13.01 6.09 4.99
C LYS A 74 -14.10 5.35 4.21
N SER A 75 -13.84 4.11 3.80
CA SER A 75 -14.74 3.27 3.01
C SER A 75 -15.83 2.59 3.85
N SER A 76 -15.63 2.42 5.15
CA SER A 76 -16.62 1.88 6.09
C SER A 76 -17.67 2.91 6.49
N LYS A 77 -17.63 4.11 5.91
CA LYS A 77 -18.80 4.99 5.96
C LYS A 77 -19.93 4.20 5.28
N PRO A 78 -21.07 3.99 5.95
CA PRO A 78 -22.17 3.23 5.38
C PRO A 78 -22.43 3.78 3.98
N HIS A 79 -22.40 2.91 2.97
CA HIS A 79 -22.66 3.29 1.59
C HIS A 79 -23.91 4.16 1.62
N TRP A 80 -23.81 5.39 1.13
CA TRP A 80 -24.91 6.38 1.14
C TRP A 80 -26.18 5.84 0.46
N THR A 81 -26.08 4.70 -0.22
CA THR A 81 -27.12 3.91 -0.87
C THR A 81 -28.00 3.10 0.09
N ILE A 82 -27.53 2.71 1.29
CA ILE A 82 -28.30 1.84 2.20
C ILE A 82 -29.55 2.56 2.72
N ILE A 83 -29.39 3.82 3.13
CA ILE A 83 -30.47 4.66 3.66
C ILE A 83 -31.61 4.84 2.63
N PRO A 84 -31.35 5.31 1.38
CA PRO A 84 -32.43 5.48 0.40
C PRO A 84 -33.03 4.15 -0.04
N THR A 85 -32.25 3.07 -0.15
CA THR A 85 -32.79 1.76 -0.54
C THR A 85 -33.77 1.23 0.52
N PHE A 86 -33.45 1.40 1.79
CA PHE A 86 -34.35 1.01 2.89
C PHE A 86 -35.66 1.81 2.86
N ILE A 87 -35.59 3.12 2.63
CA ILE A 87 -36.79 3.98 2.54
C ILE A 87 -37.69 3.55 1.38
N VAL A 88 -37.11 3.33 0.19
CA VAL A 88 -37.87 2.87 -0.98
C VAL A 88 -38.52 1.51 -0.73
N ALA A 89 -37.80 0.58 -0.08
CA ALA A 89 -38.35 -0.73 0.25
C ALA A 89 -39.56 -0.63 1.19
N CYS A 90 -39.52 0.24 2.21
CA CYS A 90 -40.67 0.47 3.10
C CYS A 90 -41.88 1.04 2.35
N ILE A 91 -41.66 2.03 1.46
CA ILE A 91 -42.73 2.62 0.65
C ILE A 91 -43.36 1.57 -0.28
N ALA A 92 -42.51 0.77 -0.94
CA ALA A 92 -42.97 -0.30 -1.83
C ALA A 92 -43.80 -1.36 -1.07
N ALA A 93 -43.39 -1.73 0.14
CA ALA A 93 -44.13 -2.67 0.98
C ALA A 93 -45.52 -2.14 1.36
N ILE A 94 -45.62 -0.87 1.77
CA ILE A 94 -46.90 -0.24 2.11
C ILE A 94 -47.81 -0.16 0.87
N ALA A 95 -47.26 0.27 -0.27
CA ALA A 95 -47.99 0.35 -1.53
C ALA A 95 -48.53 -1.02 -1.97
N ALA A 96 -47.73 -2.08 -1.81
CA ALA A 96 -48.15 -3.44 -2.13
C ALA A 96 -49.33 -3.91 -1.25
N ILE A 97 -49.30 -3.64 0.06
CA ILE A 97 -50.39 -3.98 0.98
C ILE A 97 -51.68 -3.26 0.58
N ILE A 98 -51.61 -1.96 0.30
CA ILE A 98 -52.77 -1.16 -0.14
C ILE A 98 -53.33 -1.70 -1.46
N SER A 99 -52.47 -2.03 -2.42
CA SER A 99 -52.88 -2.58 -3.72
C SER A 99 -53.62 -3.91 -3.57
N ILE A 100 -53.13 -4.81 -2.73
CA ILE A 100 -53.79 -6.09 -2.42
C ILE A 100 -55.15 -5.85 -1.76
N TYR A 101 -55.20 -4.95 -0.77
CA TYR A 101 -56.46 -4.63 -0.08
C TYR A 101 -57.52 -4.05 -1.03
N ILE A 102 -57.15 -3.14 -1.93
CA ILE A 102 -58.06 -2.60 -2.94
C ILE A 102 -58.50 -3.69 -3.91
N SER A 103 -57.61 -4.60 -4.30
CA SER A 103 -57.92 -5.67 -5.27
C SER A 103 -58.84 -6.76 -4.71
N LEU A 104 -58.87 -6.93 -3.39
CA LEU A 104 -59.70 -7.94 -2.69
C LEU A 104 -61.04 -7.39 -2.18
N ARG A 105 -61.25 -6.08 -2.24
CA ARG A 105 -62.50 -5.41 -1.88
C ARG A 105 -63.43 -5.29 -3.09
#